data_AF-A0A7R9EK59-F1
#
_entry.id   AF-A0A7R9EK59-F1
#
_cell.length_a   1.000
_cell.length_b   1.000
_cell.length_c   1.000
_cell.angle_alpha   90.00
_cell.angle_beta   90.00
_cell.angle_gamma   90.00
#
_symmetry.space_group_name_H-M   'P 1'
#
loop_
_entity.id
_entity.type
_entity.pdbx_description
1 polymer ?
#
loop_
_entity_poly.entity_id
_entity_poly.type
_entity_poly.pdbx_seq_one_letter_code
_entity_poly.pdbx_strand_id
1 'polypeptide(L)'
;MLRSTYCLLSGLTDRDLTELNECPLDPGGYFIINGSEKVLIAQEKMATNTVYVFSMKDGKYAFKAEIRSCLEHSSRPTWVNMMARGGQSIKKSAIGQRIIAILPYIKQEIPIMIVFRALGFVADRDILEHIIYDFDDPEMMEMVSSSFGC
;
A
#
# COMPACT_ATOMS: atom_id res chain seq x y z
N MET A 1 -3.52 23.41 19.79
CA MET A 1 -3.95 22.37 20.75
C MET A 1 -3.58 22.85 22.14
N LEU A 2 -4.45 22.68 23.13
CA LEU A 2 -4.18 23.14 24.49
C LEU A 2 -2.93 22.41 25.03
N ARG A 3 -2.08 23.15 25.75
CA ARG A 3 -0.76 22.72 26.27
C ARG A 3 0.30 22.31 25.23
N SER A 4 0.07 22.53 23.93
CA SER A 4 1.12 22.37 22.89
C SER A 4 2.20 23.46 23.01
N THR A 5 3.34 23.29 22.33
CA THR A 5 4.47 24.26 22.31
C THR A 5 4.08 25.68 21.86
N TYR A 6 3.01 25.82 21.09
CA TYR A 6 2.49 27.11 20.62
C TYR A 6 1.28 27.62 21.41
N CYS A 7 0.91 26.94 22.51
CA CYS A 7 -0.18 27.36 23.39
C CYS A 7 0.33 28.36 24.44
N LEU A 8 -0.50 29.35 24.79
CA LEU A 8 -0.21 30.32 25.86
C LEU A 8 0.12 29.63 27.20
N LEU A 9 -0.50 28.47 27.47
CA LEU A 9 -0.31 27.71 28.71
C LEU A 9 0.98 26.87 28.72
N SER A 10 1.77 26.89 27.64
CA SER A 10 3.01 26.09 27.55
C SER A 10 4.09 26.65 28.47
N GLY A 11 4.67 25.79 29.32
CA GLY A 11 5.77 26.16 30.21
C GLY A 11 5.38 27.00 31.44
N LEU A 12 4.09 27.26 31.67
CA LEU A 12 3.61 27.88 32.89
C LEU A 12 3.74 26.93 34.08
N THR A 13 4.03 27.49 35.26
CA THR A 13 4.06 26.71 36.50
C THR A 13 2.65 26.39 36.98
N ASP A 14 2.49 25.39 37.84
CA ASP A 14 1.18 25.04 38.43
C ASP A 14 0.54 26.24 39.12
N ARG A 15 1.34 27.12 39.74
CA ARG A 15 0.86 28.36 40.35
C ARG A 15 0.28 29.32 39.30
N ASP A 16 1.03 29.58 38.23
CA ASP A 16 0.58 30.51 37.19
C ASP A 16 -0.67 29.98 36.45
N LEU A 17 -0.78 28.65 36.30
CA LEU A 17 -2.01 28.01 35.77
C LEU A 17 -3.20 28.26 36.68
N THR A 18 -3.04 28.08 38.00
CA THR A 18 -4.13 28.37 38.95
C THR A 18 -4.53 29.85 38.97
N GLU A 19 -3.56 30.77 38.80
CA GLU A 19 -3.83 32.21 38.70
C GLU A 19 -4.66 32.55 37.44
N LEU A 20 -4.55 31.75 36.38
CA LEU A 20 -5.32 31.88 35.15
C LEU A 20 -6.66 31.12 35.16
N ASN A 21 -7.05 30.53 36.29
CA ASN A 21 -8.21 29.63 36.43
C ASN A 21 -8.13 28.36 35.58
N GLU A 22 -6.91 27.91 35.26
CA GLU A 22 -6.68 26.63 34.60
C GLU A 22 -6.38 25.53 35.63
N CYS A 23 -6.77 24.30 35.32
CA CYS A 23 -6.50 23.15 36.17
C CYS A 23 -5.08 22.61 35.92
N PRO A 24 -4.17 22.56 36.93
CA PRO A 24 -2.82 21.99 36.73
C PRO A 24 -2.83 20.52 36.28
N LEU A 25 -3.89 19.78 36.64
CA LEU A 25 -4.07 18.37 36.31
C LEU A 25 -4.70 18.13 34.94
N ASP A 26 -5.13 19.17 34.21
CA ASP A 26 -5.66 18.99 32.86
C ASP A 26 -4.53 18.59 31.89
N PRO A 27 -4.54 17.38 31.30
CA PRO A 27 -3.48 16.94 30.41
C PRO A 27 -3.37 17.78 29.12
N GLY A 28 -4.41 18.55 28.76
CA GLY A 28 -4.48 19.21 27.45
C GLY A 28 -4.63 18.19 26.31
N GLY A 29 -4.10 18.51 25.12
CA GLY A 29 -4.16 17.58 23.99
C GLY A 29 -5.45 17.67 23.15
N TYR A 30 -6.33 18.63 23.44
CA TYR A 30 -7.58 18.88 22.73
C TYR A 30 -7.60 20.30 22.13
N PHE A 31 -8.64 20.57 21.34
CA PHE A 31 -8.92 21.86 20.74
C PHE A 31 -10.19 22.44 21.35
N ILE A 32 -10.23 23.75 21.55
CA ILE A 32 -11.44 24.48 21.90
C ILE A 32 -11.91 25.19 20.63
N ILE A 33 -13.04 24.73 20.08
CA ILE A 33 -13.64 25.29 18.84
C ILE A 33 -15.07 25.66 19.16
N ASN A 34 -15.45 26.93 18.93
CA ASN A 34 -16.78 27.46 19.26
C ASN A 34 -17.19 27.21 20.73
N GLY A 35 -16.24 27.36 21.66
CA GLY A 35 -16.47 27.13 23.09
C GLY A 35 -16.66 25.67 23.51
N SER A 36 -16.44 24.72 22.59
CA SER A 36 -16.53 23.28 22.87
C SER A 36 -15.18 22.58 22.74
N GLU A 37 -14.91 21.64 23.63
CA GLU A 37 -13.73 20.78 23.58
C GLU A 37 -13.87 19.70 22.51
N LYS A 38 -12.81 19.47 21.75
CA LYS A 38 -12.73 18.52 20.65
C LYS A 38 -11.37 17.82 20.66
N VAL A 39 -11.40 16.49 20.61
CA VAL A 39 -10.20 15.65 20.51
C VAL A 39 -10.19 14.98 19.14
N LEU A 40 -9.02 14.93 18.50
CA LEU A 40 -8.83 14.13 17.29
C LEU A 40 -8.60 12.66 17.68
N ILE A 41 -9.45 11.77 17.20
CA ILE A 41 -9.31 10.33 17.42
C ILE A 41 -8.40 9.73 16.35
N ALA A 42 -7.33 9.06 16.78
CA ALA A 42 -6.43 8.35 15.88
C ALA A 42 -7.21 7.31 15.05
N GLN A 43 -6.91 7.26 13.75
CA GLN A 43 -7.55 6.34 12.81
C GLN A 43 -6.54 5.29 12.36
N GLU A 44 -6.88 4.03 12.54
CA GLU A 44 -6.07 2.93 12.02
C GLU A 44 -6.27 2.76 10.50
N LYS A 45 -5.17 2.53 9.78
CA LYS A 45 -5.15 2.27 8.35
C LYS A 45 -4.06 1.24 8.04
N MET A 46 -4.23 0.46 6.96
CA MET A 46 -3.17 -0.43 6.48
C MET A 46 -1.90 0.36 6.19
N ALA A 47 -0.75 -0.24 6.52
CA ALA A 47 0.54 0.40 6.30
C ALA A 47 0.81 0.61 4.80
N THR A 48 1.43 1.74 4.49
CA THR A 48 1.90 2.08 3.15
C THR A 48 3.33 1.56 2.94
N ASN A 49 3.76 1.44 1.69
CA ASN A 49 5.10 0.96 1.29
C ASN A 49 5.42 -0.48 1.72
N THR A 50 4.37 -1.28 1.98
CA THR A 50 4.46 -2.71 2.28
C THR A 50 3.66 -3.49 1.24
N VAL A 51 4.22 -4.61 0.77
CA VAL A 51 3.53 -5.53 -0.15
C VAL A 51 2.68 -6.50 0.66
N TYR A 52 1.39 -6.58 0.32
CA TYR A 52 0.46 -7.54 0.89
C TYR A 52 0.03 -8.55 -0.17
N VAL A 53 0.04 -9.84 0.17
CA VAL A 53 -0.40 -10.92 -0.73
C VAL A 53 -1.65 -11.58 -0.16
N PHE A 54 -2.71 -11.64 -0.96
CA PHE A 54 -4.00 -12.20 -0.59
C PHE A 54 -4.36 -13.38 -1.51
N SER A 55 -4.84 -14.48 -0.92
CA SER A 55 -5.51 -15.54 -1.67
C SER A 55 -6.97 -15.17 -1.87
N MET A 56 -7.43 -15.28 -3.11
CA MET A 56 -8.81 -14.99 -3.52
C MET A 56 -9.58 -16.29 -3.61
N LYS A 57 -10.69 -16.40 -2.87
CA LYS A 57 -11.55 -17.59 -2.89
C LYS A 57 -12.46 -17.63 -4.12
N ASP A 58 -12.92 -16.45 -4.55
CA ASP A 58 -13.88 -16.30 -5.64
C ASP A 58 -13.40 -15.23 -6.63
N GLY A 59 -13.49 -15.52 -7.93
CA GLY A 59 -13.25 -14.54 -8.99
C GLY A 59 -12.35 -15.03 -10.12
N LYS A 60 -11.96 -14.08 -10.97
CA LYS A 60 -11.09 -14.31 -12.14
C LYS A 60 -9.62 -14.60 -11.76
N TYR A 61 -9.23 -14.29 -10.52
CA TYR A 61 -7.86 -14.33 -10.02
C TYR A 61 -7.76 -15.19 -8.77
N ALA A 62 -6.68 -15.98 -8.67
CA ALA A 62 -6.40 -16.83 -7.52
C ALA A 62 -5.62 -16.10 -6.43
N PHE A 63 -4.74 -15.18 -6.82
CA PHE A 63 -3.93 -14.38 -5.90
C PHE A 63 -3.93 -12.91 -6.32
N LYS A 64 -3.82 -12.04 -5.32
CA LYS A 64 -3.67 -10.59 -5.49
C LYS A 64 -2.53 -10.10 -4.60
N ALA A 65 -1.49 -9.52 -5.19
CA ALA A 65 -0.53 -8.71 -4.45
C ALA A 65 -0.91 -7.23 -4.57
N GLU A 66 -0.97 -6.50 -3.46
CA GLU A 66 -1.26 -5.07 -3.39
C GLU A 66 -0.12 -4.34 -2.68
N ILE A 67 0.30 -3.20 -3.25
CA ILE A 67 1.14 -2.22 -2.57
C ILE A 67 0.47 -0.85 -2.63
N ARG A 68 0.50 -0.14 -1.50
CA ARG A 68 0.07 1.26 -1.39
C ARG A 68 1.30 2.13 -1.21
N SER A 69 1.81 2.67 -2.30
CA SER A 69 3.03 3.47 -2.26
C SER A 69 2.73 4.92 -1.89
N CYS A 70 3.32 5.41 -0.81
CA CYS A 70 3.26 6.81 -0.40
C CYS A 70 4.68 7.36 -0.28
N LEU A 71 4.94 8.50 -0.92
CA LEU A 71 6.17 9.25 -0.69
C LEU A 71 6.14 9.86 0.72
N GLU A 72 7.30 9.98 1.36
CA GLU A 72 7.44 10.48 2.74
C GLU A 72 6.83 11.88 2.99
N HIS A 73 6.66 12.67 1.92
CA HIS A 73 6.02 14.00 1.96
C HIS A 73 4.83 14.14 1.00
N SER A 74 4.26 13.02 0.54
CA SER A 74 3.10 13.02 -0.37
C SER A 74 1.91 12.30 0.23
N SER A 75 0.75 12.95 0.18
CA SER A 75 -0.53 12.39 0.66
C SER A 75 -1.25 11.53 -0.39
N ARG A 76 -0.61 11.25 -1.54
CA ARG A 76 -1.23 10.53 -2.66
C ARG A 76 -0.71 9.10 -2.77
N PRO A 77 -1.42 8.11 -2.18
CA PRO A 77 -1.07 6.70 -2.37
C PRO A 77 -1.28 6.29 -3.82
N THR A 78 -0.37 5.46 -4.31
CA THR A 78 -0.40 4.86 -5.64
C THR A 78 -0.53 3.34 -5.47
N TRP A 79 -1.49 2.72 -6.18
CA TRP A 79 -1.81 1.30 -6.02
C TRP A 79 -1.34 0.47 -7.21
N VAL A 80 -0.61 -0.60 -6.96
CA VAL A 80 -0.34 -1.63 -7.97
C VAL A 80 -0.94 -2.94 -7.50
N ASN A 81 -1.75 -3.56 -8.36
CA ASN A 81 -2.28 -4.90 -8.12
C ASN A 81 -1.65 -5.88 -9.09
N MET A 82 -1.05 -6.94 -8.56
CA MET A 82 -0.60 -8.07 -9.37
C MET A 82 -1.54 -9.23 -9.18
N MET A 83 -2.02 -9.84 -10.27
CA MET A 83 -3.00 -10.92 -10.18
C MET A 83 -2.63 -12.11 -11.06
N ALA A 84 -2.74 -13.32 -10.49
CA ALA A 84 -2.55 -14.58 -11.19
C ALA A 84 -3.92 -15.17 -11.55
N ARG A 85 -4.16 -15.48 -12.82
CA ARG A 85 -5.39 -16.16 -13.25
C ARG A 85 -5.34 -17.64 -12.87
N GLY A 86 -6.23 -18.07 -11.99
CA GLY A 86 -6.42 -19.47 -11.63
C GLY A 86 -7.89 -19.71 -11.33
N GLY A 87 -8.56 -20.55 -12.12
CA GLY A 87 -9.97 -20.87 -11.91
C GLY A 87 -10.43 -22.03 -12.77
N GLN A 88 -11.36 -22.82 -12.24
CA GLN A 88 -11.96 -24.03 -12.85
C GLN A 88 -12.61 -23.82 -14.23
N SER A 89 -12.74 -22.56 -14.69
CA SER A 89 -13.22 -22.21 -16.02
C SER A 89 -12.14 -22.38 -17.13
N ILE A 90 -10.87 -22.66 -16.76
CA ILE A 90 -9.75 -22.92 -17.68
C ILE A 90 -9.79 -24.36 -18.23
N LYS A 91 -10.97 -24.95 -18.45
CA LYS A 91 -11.08 -26.17 -19.28
C LYS A 91 -11.11 -25.87 -20.79
N LYS A 92 -11.04 -24.60 -21.21
CA LYS A 92 -11.19 -24.21 -22.63
C LYS A 92 -10.20 -23.17 -23.19
N SER A 93 -9.21 -22.72 -22.44
CA SER A 93 -8.20 -21.79 -22.99
C SER A 93 -6.80 -22.34 -22.73
N ALA A 94 -6.06 -22.62 -23.81
CA ALA A 94 -4.68 -23.12 -23.82
C ALA A 94 -3.65 -22.10 -23.28
N ILE A 95 -4.10 -21.13 -22.50
CA ILE A 95 -3.32 -19.98 -22.04
C ILE A 95 -3.10 -20.18 -20.54
N GLY A 96 -1.83 -20.41 -20.16
CA GLY A 96 -1.40 -20.68 -18.79
C GLY A 96 -1.67 -19.54 -17.79
N GLN A 97 -1.17 -19.71 -16.56
CA GLN A 97 -1.34 -18.75 -15.48
C GLN A 97 -0.58 -17.45 -15.76
N ARG A 98 -1.27 -16.43 -16.25
CA ARG A 98 -0.64 -15.13 -16.53
C ARG A 98 -0.65 -14.21 -15.32
N ILE A 99 0.48 -13.56 -15.09
CA ILE A 99 0.64 -12.47 -14.13
C ILE A 99 0.34 -11.14 -14.83
N ILE A 100 -0.63 -10.39 -14.32
CA ILE A 100 -0.99 -9.07 -14.81
C ILE A 100 -0.82 -8.00 -13.73
N ALA A 101 -0.51 -6.78 -14.16
CA ALA A 101 -0.46 -5.58 -13.35
C ALA A 101 -1.65 -4.66 -13.67
N ILE A 102 -2.29 -4.14 -12.62
CA ILE A 102 -3.17 -2.97 -12.72
C ILE A 102 -2.38 -1.78 -12.21
N LEU A 103 -2.12 -0.84 -13.12
CA LEU A 103 -1.43 0.40 -12.82
C LEU A 103 -2.46 1.51 -12.54
N PRO A 104 -2.16 2.43 -11.62
CA PRO A 104 -3.06 3.53 -11.33
C PRO A 104 -3.25 4.41 -12.57
N TYR A 105 -4.46 4.94 -12.72
CA TYR A 105 -4.89 5.75 -13.86
C TYR A 105 -4.96 5.00 -15.21
N ILE A 106 -4.66 3.69 -15.23
CA ILE A 106 -4.81 2.84 -16.41
C ILE A 106 -5.97 1.86 -16.18
N LYS A 107 -6.96 1.89 -17.07
CA LYS A 107 -8.17 1.03 -16.95
C LYS A 107 -7.95 -0.41 -17.42
N GLN A 108 -6.93 -0.65 -18.23
CA GLN A 108 -6.67 -1.95 -18.85
C GLN A 108 -5.67 -2.76 -18.01
N GLU A 109 -5.86 -4.07 -17.98
CA GLU A 109 -4.91 -5.03 -17.40
C GLU A 109 -3.68 -5.13 -18.30
N ILE A 110 -2.48 -4.95 -17.74
CA ILE A 110 -1.22 -5.02 -18.50
C ILE A 110 -0.43 -6.26 -18.05
N PRO A 111 -0.02 -7.16 -18.95
CA PRO A 111 0.88 -8.27 -18.59
C PRO A 111 2.18 -7.76 -17.97
N ILE A 112 2.67 -8.41 -16.92
CA ILE A 112 3.85 -7.94 -16.18
C ILE A 112 5.09 -7.80 -17.08
N MET A 113 5.23 -8.68 -18.08
CA MET A 113 6.30 -8.64 -19.07
C MET A 113 6.34 -7.33 -19.86
N ILE A 114 5.18 -6.77 -20.21
CA ILE A 114 5.08 -5.49 -20.92
C ILE A 114 5.56 -4.35 -20.02
N VAL A 115 5.28 -4.42 -18.71
CA VAL A 115 5.73 -3.42 -17.74
C VAL A 115 7.27 -3.44 -17.64
N PHE A 116 7.89 -4.61 -17.50
CA PHE A 116 9.35 -4.72 -17.47
C PHE A 116 10.01 -4.22 -18.76
N ARG A 117 9.46 -4.57 -19.93
CA ARG A 117 9.94 -4.05 -21.21
C ARG A 117 9.83 -2.52 -21.30
N ALA A 118 8.73 -1.95 -20.81
CA ALA A 118 8.55 -0.50 -20.76
C ALA A 118 9.53 0.20 -19.80
N LEU A 119 10.01 -0.50 -18.77
CA LEU A 119 11.06 -0.03 -17.86
C LEU A 119 12.48 -0.15 -18.43
N GLY A 120 12.65 -0.80 -19.60
CA GLY A 120 13.93 -0.89 -20.32
C GLY A 120 14.57 -2.27 -20.37
N PHE A 121 13.96 -3.30 -19.74
CA PHE A 121 14.47 -4.66 -19.80
C PHE A 121 14.04 -5.35 -21.10
N VAL A 122 14.98 -5.52 -22.04
CA VAL A 122 14.69 -6.07 -23.37
C VAL A 122 14.87 -7.59 -23.40
N ALA A 123 15.87 -8.13 -22.72
CA ALA A 123 16.11 -9.56 -22.70
C ALA A 123 15.21 -10.26 -21.68
N ASP A 124 14.63 -11.39 -22.08
CA ASP A 124 13.74 -12.19 -21.23
C ASP A 124 14.44 -12.69 -19.97
N ARG A 125 15.73 -13.05 -20.12
CA ARG A 125 16.59 -13.45 -19.01
C ARG A 125 16.71 -12.35 -17.96
N ASP A 126 16.97 -11.11 -18.37
CA ASP A 126 17.10 -9.98 -17.44
C ASP A 126 15.80 -9.80 -16.63
N ILE A 127 14.65 -9.96 -17.28
CA ILE A 127 13.35 -9.89 -16.59
C ILE A 127 13.21 -11.02 -15.58
N LEU A 128 13.57 -12.25 -15.96
CA LEU A 128 13.53 -13.41 -15.07
C LEU A 128 14.45 -13.23 -13.86
N GLU A 129 15.65 -12.68 -14.04
CA GLU A 129 16.62 -12.40 -12.96
C GLU A 129 16.08 -11.41 -11.91
N HIS A 130 15.10 -10.56 -12.26
CA HIS A 130 14.44 -9.64 -11.32
C HIS A 130 13.23 -10.24 -10.60
N ILE A 131 12.69 -11.36 -11.09
CA ILE A 131 11.49 -12.01 -10.54
C ILE A 131 11.88 -13.24 -9.72
N ILE A 132 12.76 -14.07 -10.28
CA ILE A 132 13.15 -15.37 -9.75
C ILE A 132 14.56 -15.23 -9.19
N TYR A 133 14.72 -15.54 -7.91
CA TYR A 133 16.00 -15.45 -7.22
C TYR A 133 16.89 -16.68 -7.42
N ASP A 134 16.31 -17.81 -7.86
CA ASP A 134 17.00 -19.08 -8.11
C ASP A 134 16.44 -19.77 -9.38
N PHE A 135 17.29 -19.92 -10.40
CA PHE A 135 16.91 -20.55 -11.66
C PHE A 135 16.91 -22.08 -11.64
N ASP A 136 17.45 -22.68 -10.57
CA ASP A 136 17.41 -24.12 -10.39
C ASP A 136 16.05 -24.59 -9.81
N ASP A 137 15.10 -23.68 -9.55
CA ASP A 137 13.71 -23.98 -9.23
C ASP A 137 12.84 -24.08 -10.51
N PRO A 138 12.62 -25.30 -11.04
CA PRO A 138 11.85 -25.49 -12.27
C PRO A 138 10.37 -25.13 -12.10
N GLU A 139 9.81 -25.23 -10.89
CA GLU A 139 8.40 -24.96 -10.63
C GLU A 139 8.12 -23.46 -10.74
N MET A 140 8.98 -22.64 -10.13
CA MET A 140 8.90 -21.18 -10.25
C MET A 140 9.15 -20.72 -11.68
N MET A 141 10.14 -21.31 -12.35
CA MET A 141 10.44 -21.03 -13.77
C MET A 141 9.25 -21.34 -14.68
N GLU A 142 8.56 -22.47 -14.49
CA GLU A 142 7.39 -22.83 -15.29
C GLU A 142 6.22 -21.86 -15.09
N MET A 143 5.94 -21.47 -13.83
CA MET A 143 4.87 -20.52 -13.51
C MET A 143 5.07 -19.19 -14.23
N VAL A 144 6.28 -18.62 -14.17
CA VAL A 144 6.57 -17.31 -14.79
C VAL A 144 6.71 -17.44 -16.31
N SER A 145 7.27 -18.54 -16.82
CA SER A 145 7.42 -18.81 -18.27
C SER A 145 6.07 -18.79 -19.00
N SER A 146 4.99 -19.23 -18.35
CA SER A 146 3.64 -19.17 -18.92
C SER A 146 3.13 -17.74 -19.20
N SER A 147 3.78 -16.72 -18.64
CA SER A 147 3.50 -15.31 -18.90
C SER A 147 4.27 -14.73 -20.12
N PHE A 148 5.24 -15.46 -20.69
CA PHE A 148 6.03 -15.02 -21.86
C PHE A 148 5.35 -15.31 -23.21
N GLY A 149 4.44 -16.29 -23.25
CA GLY A 149 3.68 -16.64 -24.45
C GLY A 149 2.59 -15.60 -24.74
N CYS A 150 2.99 -14.45 -25.28
CA CYS A 150 2.08 -13.41 -25.79
C CYS A 150 1.91 -13.55 -27.31
#